data_AF-A0AAV9D3S3-F1
#
_entry.id   AF-A0AAV9D3S3-F1
#
_cell.length_a   1.000
_cell.length_b   1.000
_cell.length_c   1.000
_cell.angle_alpha   90.00
_cell.angle_beta   90.00
_cell.angle_gamma   90.00
#
_symmetry.space_group_name_H-M   'P 1'
#
loop_
_entity.id
_entity.type
_entity.pdbx_description
1 polymer ?
#
loop_
_entity_poly.entity_id
_entity_poly.type
_entity_poly.pdbx_seq_one_letter_code
_entity_poly.pdbx_strand_id
1 'polypeptide(L)'
;MANMVAKIQNLSSSGGLVDLSEVFAVLSNDIICRVVFGRKFNREEGENYFHVMLAEFLDLLGTFAVGEFIPSLAWVSRLNGLNVRVKRNNEEFDAFFERVLDEHIKSRRGGGGGGEGEIFLDVLLALKDDVSIGAQQG
;
A
#
# COMPACT_ATOMS: atom_id res chain seq x y z
N MET A 1 -3.78 -6.31 -15.50
CA MET A 1 -2.89 -7.19 -16.31
C MET A 1 -2.87 -6.83 -17.79
N ALA A 2 -3.99 -6.74 -18.51
CA ALA A 2 -4.00 -6.40 -19.95
C ALA A 2 -3.22 -5.10 -20.30
N ASN A 3 -3.41 -4.03 -19.53
CA ASN A 3 -2.68 -2.76 -19.73
C ASN A 3 -1.16 -2.88 -19.49
N MET A 4 -0.72 -3.78 -18.61
CA MET A 4 0.70 -4.02 -18.35
C MET A 4 1.35 -4.75 -19.52
N VAL A 5 0.70 -5.81 -20.03
CA VAL A 5 1.16 -6.56 -21.21
C VAL A 5 1.21 -5.65 -22.43
N ALA A 6 0.20 -4.80 -22.64
CA ALA A 6 0.20 -3.81 -23.71
C ALA A 6 1.34 -2.78 -23.56
N LYS A 7 1.61 -2.29 -22.34
CA LYS A 7 2.72 -1.36 -22.07
C LYS A 7 4.08 -2.00 -22.35
N ILE A 8 4.28 -3.26 -21.92
CA ILE A 8 5.51 -4.02 -22.21
C ILE A 8 5.66 -4.26 -23.72
N GLN A 9 4.59 -4.69 -24.40
CA GLN A 9 4.62 -4.93 -25.85
C GLN A 9 4.94 -3.66 -26.63
N ASN A 10 4.35 -2.52 -26.26
CA ASN A 10 4.60 -1.25 -26.94
C ASN A 10 6.05 -0.77 -26.75
N LEU A 11 6.58 -0.83 -25.53
CA LEU A 11 7.96 -0.43 -25.22
C LEU A 11 8.99 -1.39 -25.83
N SER A 12 8.69 -2.69 -25.86
CA SER A 12 9.53 -3.68 -26.52
C SER A 12 9.53 -3.53 -28.04
N SER A 13 8.38 -3.18 -28.64
CA SER A 13 8.27 -3.01 -30.10
C SER A 13 8.97 -1.77 -30.62
N SER A 14 9.15 -0.74 -29.77
CA SER A 14 9.95 0.45 -30.11
C SER A 14 11.45 0.28 -29.88
N GLY A 15 11.91 -0.91 -29.43
CA GLY A 15 13.31 -1.18 -29.11
C GLY A 15 13.79 -0.47 -27.83
N GLY A 16 12.88 0.03 -26.99
CA GLY A 16 13.22 0.70 -25.75
C GLY A 16 13.62 -0.26 -24.63
N LEU A 17 14.50 0.19 -23.73
CA LEU A 17 14.75 -0.48 -22.45
C LEU A 17 13.48 -0.46 -21.60
N VAL A 18 13.05 -1.63 -21.13
CA VAL A 18 11.88 -1.78 -20.25
C VAL A 18 12.36 -1.94 -18.82
N ASP A 19 12.08 -0.96 -17.97
CA ASP A 19 12.23 -1.11 -16.53
C ASP A 19 11.08 -1.95 -15.97
N LEU A 20 11.34 -3.25 -15.82
CA LEU A 20 10.34 -4.18 -15.28
C LEU A 20 10.01 -3.90 -13.82
N SER A 21 10.95 -3.37 -13.03
CA SER A 21 10.72 -3.02 -11.62
C SER A 21 9.67 -1.93 -11.51
N GLU A 22 9.76 -0.89 -12.35
CA GLU A 22 8.74 0.16 -12.41
C GLU A 22 7.38 -0.41 -12.85
N VAL A 23 7.36 -1.25 -13.88
CA VAL A 23 6.11 -1.84 -14.41
C VAL A 23 5.42 -2.72 -13.36
N PHE A 24 6.17 -3.54 -12.63
CA PHE A 24 5.62 -4.37 -11.55
C PHE A 24 5.19 -3.52 -10.34
N ALA A 25 5.95 -2.49 -9.97
CA ALA A 25 5.57 -1.60 -8.86
C ALA A 25 4.23 -0.92 -9.13
N VAL A 26 4.03 -0.39 -10.34
CA VAL A 26 2.75 0.21 -10.75
C VAL A 26 1.61 -0.82 -10.76
N LEU A 27 1.86 -2.04 -11.24
CA LEU A 27 0.84 -3.09 -11.24
C LEU A 27 0.42 -3.50 -9.83
N SER A 28 1.39 -3.75 -8.94
CA SER A 28 1.15 -4.11 -7.55
C SER A 28 0.36 -3.01 -6.84
N ASN A 29 0.72 -1.75 -7.07
CA ASN A 29 -0.01 -0.60 -6.57
C ASN A 29 -1.47 -0.61 -7.05
N ASP A 30 -1.71 -0.75 -8.36
CA ASP A 30 -3.04 -0.80 -8.95
C ASP A 30 -3.92 -1.90 -8.35
N ILE A 31 -3.34 -3.08 -8.10
CA ILE A 31 -4.05 -4.23 -7.51
C ILE A 31 -4.38 -3.96 -6.04
N ILE A 32 -3.38 -3.58 -5.24
CA ILE A 32 -3.56 -3.27 -3.81
C ILE A 32 -4.60 -2.18 -3.66
N CYS A 33 -4.51 -1.12 -4.46
CA CYS A 33 -5.44 -0.01 -4.41
C CYS A 33 -6.88 -0.43 -4.68
N ARG A 34 -7.11 -1.25 -5.71
CA ARG A 34 -8.44 -1.76 -6.02
C ARG A 34 -9.01 -2.67 -4.94
N VAL A 35 -8.19 -3.58 -4.42
CA VAL A 35 -8.63 -4.56 -3.42
C VAL A 35 -8.89 -3.89 -2.06
N VAL A 36 -8.02 -2.98 -1.66
CA VAL A 36 -8.10 -2.35 -0.34
C VAL A 36 -9.08 -1.18 -0.33
N PHE A 37 -9.10 -0.38 -1.40
CA PHE A 37 -9.80 0.91 -1.44
C PHE A 37 -10.94 0.98 -2.48
N GLY A 38 -11.14 -0.07 -3.28
CA GLY A 38 -12.18 -0.07 -4.32
C GLY A 38 -11.90 0.85 -5.52
N ARG A 39 -10.76 1.54 -5.56
CA ARG A 39 -10.40 2.45 -6.66
C ARG A 39 -8.95 2.30 -7.07
N LYS A 40 -8.64 2.75 -8.29
CA LYS A 40 -7.25 2.95 -8.71
C LYS A 40 -6.77 4.32 -8.24
N PHE A 41 -5.49 4.41 -7.92
CA PHE A 41 -4.84 5.67 -7.60
C PHE A 41 -3.97 6.07 -8.80
N ASN A 42 -4.16 7.26 -9.36
CA ASN A 42 -3.49 7.66 -10.60
C ASN A 42 -2.39 8.70 -10.33
N ARG A 43 -1.32 8.67 -11.13
CA ARG A 43 -0.10 9.45 -10.86
C ARG A 43 -0.29 10.98 -10.90
N GLU A 44 -1.36 11.45 -11.53
CA GLU A 44 -1.64 12.87 -11.81
C GLU A 44 -2.49 13.55 -10.72
N GLU A 45 -3.19 12.81 -9.87
CA GLU A 45 -4.14 13.37 -8.87
C GLU A 45 -3.51 13.61 -7.49
N GLY A 46 -2.21 13.90 -7.42
CA GLY A 46 -1.49 14.07 -6.13
C GLY A 46 -1.17 12.74 -5.41
N GLU A 47 -1.57 11.61 -5.98
CA GLU A 47 -1.44 10.26 -5.43
C GLU A 47 -0.11 9.56 -5.77
N ASN A 48 0.83 10.29 -6.37
CA ASN A 48 2.24 9.90 -6.46
C ASN A 48 2.81 9.57 -5.06
N TYR A 49 2.23 10.15 -4.00
CA TYR A 49 2.58 9.87 -2.61
C TYR A 49 2.46 8.39 -2.22
N PHE A 50 1.34 7.72 -2.53
CA PHE A 50 1.17 6.29 -2.19
C PHE A 50 2.17 5.41 -2.95
N HIS A 51 2.44 5.73 -4.21
CA HIS A 51 3.41 5.01 -5.02
C HIS A 51 4.84 5.14 -4.46
N VAL A 52 5.26 6.34 -4.07
CA VAL A 52 6.60 6.58 -3.50
C VAL A 52 6.76 5.83 -2.18
N MET A 53 5.77 5.93 -1.29
CA MET A 53 5.76 5.24 -0.01
C MET A 53 5.75 3.71 -0.19
N LEU A 54 4.93 3.17 -1.10
CA LEU A 54 4.92 1.73 -1.38
C LEU A 54 6.23 1.23 -2.00
N ALA A 55 6.89 2.03 -2.83
CA ALA A 55 8.19 1.69 -3.39
C ALA A 55 9.28 1.62 -2.31
N GLU A 56 9.32 2.58 -1.38
CA GLU A 56 10.22 2.55 -0.22
C GLU A 56 9.95 1.33 0.67
N PHE A 57 8.69 0.98 0.90
CA PHE A 57 8.33 -0.23 1.64
C PHE A 57 8.88 -1.51 0.99
N LEU A 58 8.71 -1.66 -0.33
CA LEU A 58 9.22 -2.82 -1.05
C LEU A 58 10.76 -2.88 -1.04
N ASP A 59 11.44 -1.73 -1.13
CA ASP A 59 12.89 -1.63 -0.99
C ASP A 59 13.36 -2.04 0.43
N LEU A 60 12.66 -1.58 1.46
CA LEU A 60 12.94 -1.93 2.85
C LEU A 60 12.71 -3.42 3.12
N LEU A 61 11.66 -4.03 2.55
CA LEU A 61 11.43 -5.48 2.63
C LEU A 61 12.52 -6.29 1.93
N GLY A 62 13.09 -5.75 0.84
CA GLY A 62 14.21 -6.36 0.13
C GLY A 62 15.58 -6.11 0.77
N THR A 63 15.67 -5.17 1.72
CA THR A 63 16.94 -4.78 2.35
C THR A 63 17.38 -5.83 3.37
N PHE A 64 18.62 -6.30 3.24
CA PHE A 64 19.20 -7.28 4.16
C PHE A 64 19.59 -6.65 5.50
N ALA A 65 18.83 -6.95 6.56
CA ALA A 65 19.14 -6.52 7.93
C ALA A 65 20.04 -7.56 8.63
N VAL A 66 21.37 -7.35 8.58
CA VAL A 66 22.38 -8.26 9.20
C VAL A 66 22.07 -8.57 10.67
N GLY A 67 21.49 -7.61 11.40
CA GLY A 67 21.10 -7.74 12.79
C GLY A 67 20.01 -8.79 13.08
N GLU A 68 19.21 -9.14 12.08
CA GLU A 68 18.16 -10.16 12.20
C GLU A 68 18.74 -11.59 12.14
N PHE A 69 19.91 -11.75 11.50
CA PHE A 69 20.62 -13.03 11.41
C PHE A 69 21.72 -13.16 12.46
N ILE A 70 22.35 -12.05 12.83
CA ILE A 70 23.44 -12.00 13.82
C ILE A 70 23.07 -10.97 14.89
N PRO A 71 22.51 -11.41 16.04
CA PRO A 71 21.99 -10.49 17.08
C PRO A 71 23.03 -9.50 17.61
N SER A 72 24.31 -9.88 17.66
CA SER A 72 25.40 -8.99 18.08
C SER A 72 25.69 -7.85 17.10
N LEU A 73 25.15 -7.91 15.88
CA LEU A 73 25.26 -6.88 14.84
C LEU A 73 23.96 -6.06 14.68
N ALA A 74 22.99 -6.17 15.60
CA ALA A 74 21.76 -5.38 15.56
C ALA A 74 21.96 -3.86 15.63
N TRP A 75 23.13 -3.40 16.09
CA TRP A 75 23.51 -1.99 16.06
C TRP A 75 23.79 -1.46 14.65
N VAL A 76 24.14 -2.33 13.69
CA VAL A 76 24.43 -1.95 12.30
C VAL A 76 23.19 -1.31 11.65
N SER A 77 22.00 -1.84 11.94
CA SER A 77 20.70 -1.30 11.50
C SER A 77 20.41 0.12 12.03
N ARG A 78 21.05 0.51 13.14
CA ARG A 78 20.96 1.87 13.69
C ARG A 78 21.94 2.82 13.02
N LEU A 79 23.13 2.33 12.64
CA LEU A 79 24.15 3.15 11.98
C LEU A 79 23.89 3.38 10.50
N ASN A 80 23.34 2.39 9.79
CA ASN A 80 22.97 2.54 8.38
C ASN A 80 21.63 3.28 8.19
N GLY A 81 20.98 3.71 9.28
CA GLY A 81 19.73 4.45 9.25
C GLY A 81 18.50 3.63 8.88
N LEU A 82 18.61 2.29 8.77
CA LEU A 82 17.50 1.42 8.37
C LEU A 82 16.29 1.57 9.30
N ASN A 83 16.53 1.60 10.62
CA ASN A 83 15.46 1.78 11.60
C ASN A 83 14.70 3.11 11.41
N VAL A 84 15.39 4.18 11.01
CA VAL A 84 14.78 5.49 10.77
C VAL A 84 13.95 5.46 9.48
N ARG A 85 14.47 4.83 8.42
CA ARG A 85 13.71 4.66 7.15
C ARG A 85 12.44 3.84 7.35
N VAL A 86 12.54 2.70 8.05
CA VAL A 86 11.38 1.86 8.39
C VAL A 86 10.35 2.66 9.19
N LYS A 87 10.79 3.38 10.24
CA LYS A 87 9.88 4.19 11.06
C LYS A 87 9.18 5.27 10.23
N ARG A 88 9.92 6.02 9.41
CA ARG A 88 9.35 7.06 8.54
C ARG A 88 8.35 6.48 7.56
N ASN A 89 8.70 5.38 6.90
CA ASN A 89 7.80 4.71 5.96
C ASN A 89 6.51 4.24 6.66
N ASN A 90 6.61 3.71 7.89
CA ASN A 90 5.43 3.32 8.66
C ASN A 90 4.54 4.53 9.01
N GLU A 91 5.12 5.66 9.42
CA GLU A 91 4.38 6.90 9.70
C GLU A 91 3.65 7.44 8.44
N GLU A 92 4.27 7.31 7.25
CA GLU A 92 3.62 7.66 5.98
C GLU A 92 2.41 6.74 5.69
N PHE A 93 2.54 5.43 5.94
CA PHE A 93 1.44 4.48 5.77
C PHE A 93 0.31 4.73 6.76
N ASP A 94 0.63 5.00 8.03
CA ASP A 94 -0.35 5.32 9.06
C ASP A 94 -1.18 6.55 8.66
N ALA A 95 -0.51 7.64 8.25
CA ALA A 95 -1.18 8.85 7.79
C ALA A 95 -2.02 8.65 6.52
N PHE A 96 -1.54 7.79 5.61
CA PHE A 96 -2.27 7.44 4.41
C PHE A 96 -3.54 6.65 4.74
N PHE A 97 -3.42 5.58 5.53
CA PHE A 97 -4.56 4.76 5.93
C PHE A 97 -5.59 5.54 6.74
N GLU A 98 -5.16 6.44 7.62
CA GLU A 98 -6.07 7.31 8.38
C GLU A 98 -6.95 8.15 7.44
N ARG A 99 -6.35 8.77 6.41
CA ARG A 99 -7.11 9.54 5.40
C ARG A 99 -8.09 8.68 4.62
N VAL A 100 -7.65 7.51 4.17
CA VAL A 100 -8.50 6.62 3.37
C VAL A 100 -9.64 6.05 4.22
N LEU A 101 -9.36 5.69 5.47
CA LEU A 101 -10.38 5.22 6.42
C LEU A 101 -11.43 6.31 6.69
N ASP A 102 -10.99 7.55 6.89
CA ASP A 102 -11.87 8.71 7.09
C ASP A 102 -12.78 8.96 5.89
N GLU A 103 -12.25 8.88 4.68
CA GLU A 103 -13.01 9.00 3.44
C GLU A 103 -14.06 7.87 3.33
N HIS A 104 -13.65 6.66 3.66
CA HIS A 104 -14.49 5.48 3.57
C HIS A 104 -15.64 5.49 4.59
N ILE A 105 -15.37 5.88 5.84
CA ILE A 105 -16.39 6.06 6.89
C ILE A 105 -17.41 7.14 6.48
N LYS A 106 -16.94 8.26 5.89
CA LYS A 106 -17.82 9.33 5.41
C LYS A 106 -18.71 8.87 4.27
N SER A 107 -18.15 8.11 3.31
CA SER A 107 -18.90 7.50 2.20
C SER A 107 -20.00 6.55 2.70
N ARG A 108 -19.68 5.66 3.65
CA ARG A 108 -20.61 4.71 4.27
C ARG A 108 -21.79 5.39 4.99
N ARG A 109 -21.56 6.55 5.63
CA ARG A 109 -22.60 7.33 6.33
C ARG A 109 -23.50 8.14 5.40
N GLY A 110 -23.05 8.44 4.18
CA GLY A 110 -23.76 9.29 3.21
C GLY A 110 -24.84 8.60 2.38
N GLY A 111 -25.13 7.31 2.61
CA GLY A 111 -26.13 6.56 1.84
C GLY A 111 -25.71 6.22 0.41
N GLY A 112 -24.42 6.36 0.09
CA GLY A 112 -23.83 5.92 -1.18
C GLY A 112 -23.66 4.40 -1.24
N GLY A 113 -24.76 3.65 -1.15
CA GLY A 113 -24.82 2.25 -1.53
C GLY A 113 -24.68 2.15 -3.05
N GLY A 114 -23.44 2.24 -3.54
CA GLY A 114 -23.15 2.46 -4.95
C GLY A 114 -22.14 1.47 -5.54
N GLY A 115 -22.25 0.19 -5.16
CA GLY A 115 -21.90 -0.96 -6.00
C GLY A 115 -20.43 -1.17 -6.39
N GLU A 116 -19.65 -1.85 -5.54
CA GLU A 116 -18.65 -2.84 -5.99
C GLU A 116 -18.17 -3.72 -4.83
N GLY A 117 -19.05 -4.55 -4.26
CA GLY A 117 -18.67 -5.51 -3.20
C GLY A 117 -18.19 -4.85 -1.89
N GLU A 118 -18.04 -5.67 -0.84
CA GLU A 118 -17.34 -5.22 0.37
C GLU A 118 -15.85 -5.11 0.05
N ILE A 119 -15.28 -3.91 0.14
CA ILE A 119 -13.83 -3.77 0.02
C ILE A 119 -13.17 -4.16 1.34
N PHE A 120 -11.86 -4.44 1.34
CA PHE A 120 -11.16 -4.92 2.53
C PHE A 120 -11.39 -4.04 3.77
N LEU A 121 -11.43 -2.70 3.60
CA LEU A 121 -11.71 -1.76 4.69
C LEU A 121 -13.14 -1.87 5.24
N ASP A 122 -14.14 -2.17 4.42
CA ASP A 122 -15.51 -2.42 4.89
C ASP A 122 -15.56 -3.63 5.80
N VAL A 123 -14.91 -4.73 5.39
CA VAL A 123 -14.84 -5.96 6.18
C VAL A 123 -14.14 -5.71 7.51
N LEU A 124 -13.00 -5.01 7.51
CA LEU A 124 -12.29 -4.66 8.75
C LEU A 124 -13.12 -3.78 9.68
N LEU A 125 -13.87 -2.82 9.13
CA LEU A 125 -14.76 -1.96 9.92
C LEU A 125 -15.94 -2.73 10.50
N ALA A 126 -16.57 -3.62 9.71
CA ALA A 126 -17.64 -4.48 10.18
C ALA A 126 -17.16 -5.38 11.35
N LEU A 127 -15.98 -5.99 11.21
CA LEU A 127 -15.38 -6.80 12.28
C LEU A 127 -15.09 -5.97 13.54
N LYS A 128 -14.62 -4.73 13.40
CA LYS A 128 -14.39 -3.83 14.54
C LYS A 128 -15.69 -3.50 15.27
N ASP A 129 -16.75 -3.22 14.53
CA ASP A 129 -18.08 -2.92 15.09
C ASP A 129 -18.60 -4.15 15.86
N ASP A 130 -18.48 -5.37 15.31
CA ASP A 130 -18.88 -6.62 15.95
C ASP A 130 -18.12 -6.92 17.25
N VAL A 131 -16.79 -6.74 17.24
CA VAL A 131 -15.95 -6.91 18.44
C VAL A 131 -16.34 -5.92 19.53
N SER A 132 -16.64 -4.68 19.16
CA SER A 132 -17.05 -3.63 20.11
C SER A 132 -18.42 -3.95 20.74
N ILE A 133 -19.34 -4.54 19.97
CA ILE A 133 -20.66 -4.98 20.45
C ILE A 133 -20.54 -6.17 21.40
N GLY A 134 -19.62 -7.11 21.14
CA GLY A 134 -19.36 -8.25 22.02
C GLY A 134 -18.74 -7.85 23.36
N ALA A 135 -17.85 -6.84 23.38
CA ALA A 135 -17.20 -6.36 24.60
C ALA A 135 -18.13 -5.56 25.55
N GLN A 136 -19.29 -5.09 25.07
CA GLN A 136 -20.28 -4.40 25.91
C GLN A 136 -21.35 -5.33 26.51
N GLN A 137 -21.37 -6.61 26.12
CA GLN A 137 -22.35 -7.61 26.57
C GLN A 137 -21.77 -8.65 27.55
N GLY A 138 -20.48 -8.58 27.87
CA GLY A 138 -19.81 -9.42 28.88
C GLY A 138 -19.35 -8.59 30.08
#